data_AF-A0A090VJ33-F1
#
_entry.id   AF-A0A090VJ33-F1
#
_cell.length_a   1.000
_cell.length_b   1.000
_cell.length_c   1.000
_cell.angle_alpha   90.00
_cell.angle_beta   90.00
_cell.angle_gamma   90.00
#
_symmetry.space_group_name_H-M   'P 1'
#
loop_
_entity.id
_entity.type
_entity.pdbx_description
1 polymer ?
#
loop_
_entity_poly.entity_id
_entity_poly.type
_entity_poly.pdbx_seq_one_letter_code
_entity_poly.pdbx_strand_id
1 'polypeptide(L)' 'MLNKHITLKHLFIKEKQCIGLQFNADKVIQALIKELPNPKWSKEFNMVYIINNKSNINLVFEKFEGVAWVNCNYFF' A
#
# COMPACT_ATOMS: atom_id res chain seq x y z
N MET A 1 -11.36 -7.23 -17.78
CA MET A 1 -10.01 -6.69 -17.51
C MET A 1 -9.87 -6.46 -16.02
N LEU A 2 -8.81 -6.97 -15.38
CA LEU A 2 -8.57 -6.70 -13.95
C LEU A 2 -8.15 -5.24 -13.77
N ASN A 3 -9.11 -4.34 -13.55
CA ASN A 3 -8.87 -2.91 -13.27
C ASN A 3 -8.40 -2.66 -11.83
N LYS A 4 -7.69 -3.62 -11.21
CA LYS A 4 -7.18 -3.51 -9.85
C LYS A 4 -5.83 -2.79 -9.89
N HIS A 5 -5.77 -1.66 -9.22
CA HIS A 5 -4.55 -0.88 -9.09
C HIS A 5 -4.39 -0.37 -7.67
N ILE A 6 -3.14 -0.24 -7.27
CA ILE A 6 -2.74 0.32 -5.98
C ILE A 6 -1.73 1.42 -6.29
N THR A 7 -2.01 2.63 -5.85
CA THR A 7 -1.07 3.75 -5.96
C THR A 7 -0.32 3.90 -4.64
N LEU A 8 1.01 3.81 -4.72
CA LEU A 8 1.89 4.07 -3.59
C LEU A 8 2.06 5.57 -3.40
N LYS A 9 2.02 6.01 -2.14
CA LYS A 9 2.26 7.40 -1.74
C LYS A 9 3.26 7.48 -0.61
N HIS A 10 4.17 8.44 -0.70
CA HIS A 10 5.07 8.73 0.41
C HIS A 10 4.29 9.49 1.50
N LEU A 11 4.23 8.93 2.71
CA LEU A 11 3.53 9.54 3.84
C LEU A 11 4.50 9.76 5.01
N PHE A 12 4.31 10.86 5.73
CA PHE A 12 5.04 11.13 6.97
C PHE A 12 4.06 11.14 8.14
N ILE A 13 4.10 10.11 8.99
CA ILE A 13 3.14 9.91 10.08
C ILE A 13 3.91 9.67 11.38
N LYS A 14 3.69 10.51 12.40
CA LYS A 14 4.38 10.42 13.70
C LYS A 14 5.90 10.33 13.55
N GLU A 15 6.46 11.24 12.76
CA GLU A 15 7.90 11.34 12.47
C GLU A 15 8.51 10.11 11.79
N LYS A 16 7.69 9.26 11.17
CA LYS A 16 8.12 8.06 10.46
C LYS A 16 7.71 8.12 9.01
N GLN A 17 8.63 7.70 8.14
CA GLN A 17 8.35 7.49 6.74
C GLN A 17 7.46 6.24 6.57
N CYS A 18 6.41 6.38 5.78
CA CYS A 18 5.39 5.38 5.57
C CYS A 18 5.07 5.20 4.08
N ILE A 19 4.62 4.00 3.73
CA ILE A 19 4.10 3.64 2.41
C ILE A 19 2.58 3.72 2.52
N GLY A 20 1.98 4.73 1.90
CA GLY A 20 0.54 4.83 1.71
C GLY A 20 0.08 3.95 0.55
N LEU A 21 -1.01 3.21 0.75
CA LEU A 21 -1.60 2.29 -0.20
C LEU A 21 -3.00 2.80 -0.55
N GLN A 22 -3.14 3.49 -1.68
CA GLN A 22 -4.42 4.00 -2.18
C GLN A 22 -4.99 3.05 -3.23
N PHE A 23 -6.23 2.60 -3.03
CA PHE A 23 -6.91 1.65 -3.91
C PHE A 23 -8.43 1.79 -3.77
N ASN A 24 -9.18 1.36 -4.79
CA ASN A 24 -10.64 1.29 -4.73
C ASN A 24 -11.11 0.10 -3.88
N ALA A 25 -12.30 0.18 -3.29
CA ALA A 25 -12.84 -0.90 -2.45
C ALA A 25 -12.88 -2.25 -3.20
N ASP A 26 -12.01 -3.17 -2.77
CA ASP A 26 -11.86 -4.50 -3.37
C ASP A 26 -11.51 -5.52 -2.28
N LYS A 27 -12.29 -6.60 -2.19
CA LYS A 27 -12.14 -7.61 -1.12
C LYS A 27 -10.81 -8.39 -1.22
N VAL A 28 -10.30 -8.59 -2.43
CA VAL A 28 -9.03 -9.31 -2.66
C VAL A 28 -7.87 -8.42 -2.23
N ILE A 29 -7.86 -7.15 -2.65
CA ILE A 29 -6.84 -6.19 -2.21
C ILE A 29 -6.87 -6.03 -0.69
N GLN A 30 -8.06 -5.90 -0.09
CA GLN A 30 -8.20 -5.80 1.36
C GLN A 30 -7.68 -7.05 2.10
N ALA A 31 -7.90 -8.26 1.57
CA ALA A 31 -7.36 -9.48 2.16
C ALA A 31 -5.83 -9.49 2.14
N LEU A 32 -5.22 -9.17 0.99
CA LEU A 32 -3.77 -9.11 0.85
C LEU A 32 -3.12 -8.02 1.72
N ILE A 33 -3.77 -6.86 1.86
CA ILE A 33 -3.29 -5.80 2.75
C ILE A 33 -3.22 -6.27 4.20
N LYS A 34 -4.17 -7.10 4.66
CA LYS A 34 -4.17 -7.61 6.04
C LYS A 34 -2.99 -8.54 6.33
N GLU A 35 -2.36 -9.09 5.30
CA GLU A 35 -1.17 -9.94 5.42
C GLU A 35 0.14 -9.11 5.45
N LEU A 36 0.09 -7.80 5.18
CA LEU A 36 1.25 -6.94 5.29
C LEU A 36 1.66 -6.72 6.76
N PRO A 37 2.91 -6.31 7.03
CA PRO A 37 3.34 -6.01 8.39
C PRO A 37 2.66 -4.75 8.95
N ASN A 38 1.82 -4.93 9.97
CA ASN A 38 1.17 -3.86 10.74
C ASN A 38 0.42 -2.80 9.89
N PRO A 39 -0.47 -3.18 8.96
CA PRO A 39 -1.28 -2.24 8.19
C PRO A 39 -2.16 -1.41 9.12
N LYS A 40 -2.16 -0.10 8.93
CA LYS A 40 -2.96 0.85 9.71
C LYS A 40 -3.75 1.76 8.79
N TRP A 41 -4.94 2.17 9.21
CA TRP A 41 -5.69 3.21 8.53
C TRP A 41 -5.24 4.58 9.01
N SER A 42 -4.86 5.46 8.08
CA SER A 42 -4.69 6.88 8.38
C SER A 42 -6.00 7.62 8.14
N LYS A 43 -6.56 8.24 9.18
CA LYS A 43 -7.74 9.11 9.05
C LYS A 43 -7.42 10.40 8.30
N GLU A 44 -6.20 10.93 8.47
CA GLU A 44 -5.74 12.16 7.83
C GLU A 44 -5.56 11.98 6.31
N PHE A 45 -4.96 10.87 5.90
CA PHE A 45 -4.68 10.58 4.49
C PHE A 45 -5.76 9.72 3.82
N ASN A 46 -6.74 9.22 4.58
CA ASN A 46 -7.83 8.37 4.11
C ASN A 46 -7.34 7.13 3.31
N MET A 47 -6.29 6.48 3.80
CA MET A 47 -5.70 5.30 3.16
C MET A 47 -4.99 4.40 4.16
N VAL A 48 -4.74 3.16 3.76
CA VAL A 48 -3.91 2.24 4.54
C VAL A 48 -2.45 2.64 4.41
N TYR A 49 -1.66 2.45 5.47
CA TYR A 49 -0.23 2.65 5.44
C TYR A 49 0.52 1.58 6.24
N ILE A 50 1.78 1.36 5.85
CA ILE A 50 2.79 0.59 6.59
C ILE A 50 4.09 1.40 6.71
N ILE A 51 5.01 0.99 7.58
CA ILE A 51 6.32 1.65 7.70
C ILE A 51 7.11 1.51 6.38
N ASN A 52 7.77 2.59 5.97
CA ASN A 52 8.66 2.58 4.82
C ASN A 52 10.04 2.02 5.21
N ASN A 53 10.31 0.80 4.75
CA ASN A 53 11.64 0.18 4.78
C ASN A 53 11.75 -0.76 3.56
N LYS A 54 12.98 -1.16 3.21
CA LYS A 54 13.25 -1.98 2.01
C LYS A 54 12.47 -3.31 2.00
N SER A 55 12.36 -3.97 3.16
CA SER A 55 11.62 -5.23 3.28
C SER A 55 10.12 -5.05 2.99
N ASN A 56 9.51 -3.99 3.54
CA ASN A 56 8.10 -3.68 3.33
C ASN A 56 7.81 -3.26 1.88
N ILE A 57 8.73 -2.54 1.22
CA ILE A 57 8.60 -2.21 -0.21
C ILE A 57 8.56 -3.50 -1.04
N ASN A 58 9.51 -4.42 -0.83
CA ASN A 58 9.57 -5.69 -1.55
C ASN A 58 8.31 -6.52 -1.31
N LEU A 59 7.85 -6.63 -0.06
CA LEU A 59 6.62 -7.36 0.29
C LEU A 59 5.38 -6.81 -0.40
N VAL A 60 5.29 -5.48 -0.59
CA VAL A 60 4.17 -4.89 -1.34
C VAL A 60 4.19 -5.38 -2.79
N PHE A 61 5.34 -5.36 -3.46
CA PHE A 61 5.43 -5.87 -4.84
C PHE A 61 5.13 -7.36 -4.93
N GLU A 62 5.73 -8.18 -4.06
CA GLU A 62 5.50 -9.63 -4.01
C GLU A 62 4.02 -9.98 -3.74
N LYS A 63 3.35 -9.27 -2.83
CA LYS A 63 1.96 -9.57 -2.48
C LYS A 63 0.96 -9.23 -3.57
N PHE A 64 1.22 -8.21 -4.38
CA PHE A 64 0.29 -7.77 -5.41
C PHE A 64 0.67 -8.23 -6.82
N GLU A 65 1.82 -8.89 -6.99
CA GLU A 65 2.22 -9.51 -8.24
C GLU A 65 1.13 -10.46 -8.77
N GLY A 66 0.78 -10.30 -10.05
CA GLY A 66 -0.31 -11.07 -10.69
C GLY A 66 -1.74 -10.74 -10.22
N VAL A 67 -1.91 -9.88 -9.19
CA VAL A 67 -3.22 -9.53 -8.63
C VAL A 67 -3.65 -8.09 -8.96
N ALA A 68 -2.74 -7.12 -8.82
CA ALA A 68 -3.01 -5.71 -9.04
C ALA A 68 -1.78 -4.99 -9.60
N TRP A 69 -2.01 -3.96 -10.41
CA TRP A 69 -0.92 -3.09 -10.86
C TRP A 69 -0.51 -2.12 -9.74
N VAL A 70 0.79 -2.06 -9.43
CA VAL A 70 1.33 -1.17 -8.40
C VAL A 70 1.93 0.08 -9.06
N ASN A 71 1.24 1.21 -8.92
CA ASN A 71 1.65 2.50 -9.44
C ASN A 71 2.57 3.23 -8.44
N CYS A 72 3.79 3.55 -8.87
CA CYS A 72 4.80 4.18 -8.02
C CYS A 72 5.13 5.64 -8.39
N ASN A 73 4.37 6.26 -9.31
CA ASN A 73 4.66 7.60 -9.84
C ASN A 73 4.70 8.73 -8.78
N TYR A 74 4.14 8.49 -7.60
CA TYR A 74 4.10 9.45 -6.49
C TYR A 74 4.90 8.98 -5.27
N PHE A 75 5.75 7.97 -5.43
CA PHE A 75 6.45 7.30 -4.34
C PHE A 75 7.98 7.35 -4.45
N PHE A 76 8.53 7.24 -5.67
CA PHE A 76 9.96 7.33 -5.96
C PHE A 76 10.35 8.66 -6.60
#